data_AF-A0A434AYN2-F1
#
_entry.id   AF-A0A434AYN2-F1
#
_cell.length_a   1.000
_cell.length_b   1.000
_cell.length_c   1.000
_cell.angle_alpha   90.00
_cell.angle_beta   90.00
_cell.angle_gamma   90.00
#
_symmetry.space_group_name_H-M   'P 1'
#
loop_
_entity.id
_entity.type
_entity.pdbx_description
1 polymer ?
#
loop_
_entity_poly.entity_id
_entity_poly.type
_entity_poly.pdbx_seq_one_letter_code
_entity_poly.pdbx_strand_id
1 'polypeptide(L)'
;MKFETTKIEIRDLAKEIIGDSDFLEVYVHAPYNICEERDVKGLYKKAREGQIKNFTGLDAPFEAPVQPFLEIKTSEMTPEESIQSVVK
;
A
#
# COMPACT_ATOMS: atom_id res chain seq x y z
N MET A 1 -5.21 10.03 -16.42
CA MET A 1 -5.15 8.61 -16.00
C MET A 1 -4.76 8.61 -14.52
N LYS A 2 -5.65 8.23 -13.60
CA LYS A 2 -5.28 8.10 -12.19
C LYS A 2 -4.66 6.71 -12.04
N PHE A 3 -3.37 6.65 -11.76
CA PHE A 3 -2.70 5.40 -11.42
C PHE A 3 -2.97 5.11 -9.95
N GLU A 4 -4.09 4.45 -9.68
CA GLU A 4 -4.40 3.94 -8.36
C GLU A 4 -3.76 2.55 -8.24
N THR A 5 -2.65 2.44 -7.52
CA THR A 5 -1.87 1.20 -7.33
C THR A 5 -2.59 0.16 -6.46
N THR A 6 -3.84 0.43 -6.08
CA THR A 6 -4.66 -0.44 -5.24
C THR A 6 -5.18 -1.67 -5.99
N LYS A 7 -5.12 -1.67 -7.33
CA LYS A 7 -5.57 -2.78 -8.20
C LYS A 7 -4.40 -3.62 -8.68
N ILE A 8 -4.60 -4.94 -8.73
CA ILE A 8 -3.65 -5.92 -9.26
C ILE A 8 -3.33 -5.60 -10.72
N GLU A 9 -4.35 -5.32 -11.55
CA GLU A 9 -4.17 -4.99 -12.97
C GLU A 9 -3.19 -3.83 -13.23
N ILE A 10 -3.18 -2.82 -12.36
CA ILE A 10 -2.31 -1.65 -12.50
C ILE A 10 -0.87 -2.00 -12.10
N ARG A 11 -0.68 -2.89 -11.14
CA ARG A 11 0.64 -3.39 -10.73
C ARG A 11 1.22 -4.33 -11.77
N ASP A 12 0.40 -5.19 -12.36
CA ASP A 12 0.78 -6.05 -13.50
C ASP A 12 1.19 -5.22 -14.72
N LEU A 13 0.42 -4.16 -15.04
CA LEU A 13 0.78 -3.23 -16.10
C LEU A 13 2.11 -2.52 -15.83
N ALA A 14 2.36 -2.09 -14.59
CA ALA A 14 3.62 -1.47 -14.21
C ALA A 14 4.80 -2.45 -14.38
N LYS A 15 4.61 -3.71 -13.97
CA LYS A 15 5.58 -4.79 -14.14
C LYS A 15 5.87 -5.08 -15.61
N GLU A 16 4.85 -5.09 -16.47
CA GLU A 16 5.00 -5.27 -17.92
C GLU A 16 5.81 -4.14 -18.57
N ILE A 17 5.54 -2.89 -18.19
CA ILE A 17 6.24 -1.71 -18.74
C ILE A 17 7.70 -1.66 -18.30
N ILE A 18 7.99 -2.00 -17.04
CA ILE A 18 9.34 -1.91 -16.46
C ILE A 18 10.17 -3.13 -16.86
N GLY A 19 9.53 -4.30 -17.00
CA GLY A 19 10.18 -5.58 -17.26
C GLY A 19 10.46 -6.36 -15.97
N ASP A 20 10.34 -7.69 -16.07
CA ASP A 20 10.46 -8.60 -14.93
C ASP A 20 11.82 -8.55 -14.23
N SER A 21 12.89 -8.21 -14.96
CA SER A 21 14.26 -8.12 -14.42
C SER A 21 14.47 -6.91 -13.51
N ASP A 22 13.70 -5.84 -13.74
CA ASP A 22 13.92 -4.53 -13.15
C ASP A 22 12.77 -4.08 -12.25
N PHE A 23 11.78 -4.96 -12.03
CA PHE A 23 10.62 -4.70 -11.20
C PHE A 23 10.57 -5.61 -9.97
N LEU A 24 10.62 -5.00 -8.78
CA LEU A 24 10.44 -5.67 -7.49
C LEU A 24 9.22 -5.11 -6.77
N GLU A 25 8.17 -5.91 -6.65
CA GLU A 25 6.96 -5.51 -5.93
C GLU A 25 7.18 -5.62 -4.41
N VAL A 26 7.16 -4.48 -3.72
CA VAL A 26 7.23 -4.42 -2.25
C VAL A 26 5.86 -4.08 -1.68
N TYR A 27 5.26 -5.03 -0.95
CA TYR A 27 3.99 -4.83 -0.26
C TYR A 27 4.22 -4.26 1.14
N VAL A 28 3.95 -2.97 1.31
CA VAL A 28 3.93 -2.31 2.63
C VAL A 28 2.60 -2.57 3.30
N HIS A 29 2.56 -3.60 4.14
CA HIS A 29 1.37 -4.08 4.81
C HIS A 29 1.22 -3.44 6.19
N ALA A 30 0.04 -2.88 6.44
CA ALA A 30 -0.46 -2.54 7.77
C ALA A 30 -1.99 -2.72 7.80
N PRO A 31 -2.55 -3.27 8.89
CA PRO A 31 -4.00 -3.35 9.07
C PRO A 31 -4.66 -1.97 9.01
N TYR A 32 -5.87 -1.89 8.45
CA TYR A 32 -6.62 -0.63 8.30
C TYR A 32 -6.77 0.14 9.61
N ASN A 33 -7.11 -0.55 10.71
CA ASN A 33 -7.29 0.06 12.03
C ASN A 33 -6.02 0.71 12.55
N ILE A 34 -4.84 0.13 12.28
CA ILE A 34 -3.55 0.72 12.66
C ILE A 34 -3.25 1.97 11.81
N CYS A 35 -3.56 1.93 10.51
CA CYS A 35 -3.43 3.09 9.64
C CYS A 35 -4.38 4.23 10.03
N GLU A 36 -5.62 3.88 10.41
CA GLU A 36 -6.63 4.81 10.92
C GLU A 36 -6.23 5.40 12.27
N GLU A 37 -5.68 4.60 13.19
CA GLU A 37 -5.18 5.09 14.48
C GLU A 37 -4.03 6.09 14.31
N ARG A 38 -3.10 5.81 13.38
CA ARG A 38 -1.94 6.67 13.12
C ARG A 38 -2.34 8.02 12.50
N ASP A 39 -3.43 8.06 11.72
CA ASP A 39 -3.97 9.18 10.92
C ASP A 39 -3.02 10.37 10.69
N VAL A 40 -1.84 10.10 10.13
CA VAL A 40 -0.70 11.05 10.11
C VAL A 40 -1.05 12.39 9.45
N LYS A 41 -2.02 12.36 8.53
CA LYS A 41 -2.45 13.51 7.73
C LYS A 41 -3.90 13.95 8.02
N GLY A 42 -4.58 13.32 8.98
CA GLY A 42 -5.99 13.61 9.25
C GLY A 42 -6.95 13.17 8.13
N LEU A 43 -6.51 12.27 7.24
CA LEU A 43 -7.30 11.86 6.07
C LEU A 43 -8.34 10.81 6.42
N TYR A 44 -8.04 9.90 7.36
CA TYR A 44 -9.00 8.89 7.82
C TYR A 44 -10.16 9.56 8.55
N LYS A 45 -9.86 10.52 9.43
CA LYS A 45 -10.89 11.35 10.08
C LYS A 45 -11.78 12.07 9.08
N LYS A 46 -11.21 12.74 8.08
CA LYS A 46 -11.98 13.45 7.03
C LYS A 46 -12.82 12.49 6.18
N ALA A 47 -12.33 11.29 5.92
CA ALA A 47 -13.09 10.25 5.22
C ALA A 47 -14.30 9.79 6.04
N ARG A 48 -14.13 9.54 7.36
CA ARG A 48 -15.22 9.21 8.28
C ARG A 48 -16.28 10.31 8.39
N GLU A 49 -15.85 11.57 8.33
CA GLU A 49 -16.73 12.74 8.31
C GLU A 49 -17.41 12.97 6.94
N GLY A 50 -17.18 12.09 5.95
CA GLY A 50 -17.80 12.17 4.62
C GLY A 50 -17.22 13.27 3.71
N GLN A 51 -16.11 13.89 4.10
CA GLN A 51 -15.46 14.97 3.34
C GLN A 51 -14.58 14.43 2.21
N ILE A 52 -14.15 13.16 2.29
CA ILE A 52 -13.38 12.49 1.25
C ILE A 52 -14.18 11.29 0.76
N LYS A 53 -14.52 11.29 -0.53
CA LYS A 53 -15.19 10.17 -1.20
C LYS A 53 -14.15 9.21 -1.79
N ASN A 54 -14.50 7.93 -1.91
CA ASN A 54 -13.65 6.87 -2.48
C ASN A 54 -12.33 6.69 -1.72
N PHE A 55 -12.39 6.69 -0.39
CA PHE A 55 -11.20 6.52 0.43
C PHE A 55 -10.78 5.05 0.50
N THR A 56 -9.55 4.75 0.11
CA THR A 56 -9.00 3.39 0.08
C THR A 56 -9.06 2.74 1.46
N GLY A 57 -9.66 1.55 1.54
CA GLY A 57 -9.85 0.80 2.80
C GLY A 57 -11.13 1.15 3.57
N LEU A 58 -11.85 2.21 3.17
CA LEU A 58 -13.20 2.53 3.69
C LEU A 58 -14.26 2.29 2.61
N ASP A 59 -14.21 3.07 1.52
CA ASP A 59 -15.22 3.08 0.45
C ASP A 59 -14.67 2.59 -0.90
N ALA A 60 -13.36 2.37 -1.00
CA ALA A 60 -12.69 1.85 -2.18
C ALA A 60 -11.83 0.62 -1.82
N PRO A 61 -11.82 -0.44 -2.66
CA PRO A 61 -11.08 -1.66 -2.37
C PRO A 61 -9.57 -1.43 -2.45
N PHE A 62 -8.84 -2.18 -1.63
CA PHE A 62 -7.42 -2.39 -1.76
C PHE A 62 -7.21 -3.88 -2.05
N GLU A 63 -6.73 -4.21 -3.24
CA GLU A 63 -6.37 -5.57 -3.58
C GLU A 63 -4.95 -5.79 -3.05
N ALA A 64 -4.76 -6.74 -2.13
CA ALA A 64 -3.42 -7.09 -1.67
C ALA A 64 -2.66 -7.83 -2.79
N PRO A 65 -1.35 -7.58 -2.96
CA PRO A 65 -0.51 -8.38 -3.85
C PRO A 65 -0.56 -9.87 -3.50
N VAL A 66 -0.66 -10.74 -4.51
CA VAL A 66 -0.74 -12.19 -4.31
C VAL A 66 0.63 -12.81 -4.04
N GLN A 67 1.66 -12.32 -4.74
CA GLN A 67 3.05 -12.80 -4.64
C GLN A 67 4.04 -11.64 -4.73
N PRO A 68 4.05 -10.73 -3.73
CA PRO A 68 5.04 -9.66 -3.71
C PRO A 68 6.45 -10.23 -3.55
N PHE A 69 7.44 -9.56 -4.12
CA PHE A 69 8.85 -9.90 -3.90
C PHE A 69 9.22 -9.78 -2.42
N LEU A 70 8.68 -8.77 -1.74
CA LEU A 70 8.87 -8.53 -0.31
C LEU A 70 7.58 -8.02 0.32
N GLU A 71 7.16 -8.62 1.43
CA GLU A 71 6.11 -8.08 2.31
C GLU A 71 6.74 -7.48 3.55
N ILE A 72 6.41 -6.22 3.85
CA ILE A 72 6.87 -5.50 5.05
C ILE A 72 5.67 -5.25 5.95
N LYS A 73 5.65 -5.88 7.12
CA LYS A 73 4.57 -5.72 8.11
C LYS A 73 4.89 -4.56 9.06
N THR A 74 4.55 -3.35 8.64
CA THR A 74 4.90 -2.11 9.37
C THR A 74 4.13 -1.89 10.68
N SER A 75 3.21 -2.78 11.05
CA SER A 75 2.62 -2.85 12.38
C SER A 75 3.48 -3.65 13.37
N GLU A 76 4.39 -4.48 12.87
CA GLU A 76 5.22 -5.41 13.66
C GLU A 76 6.70 -5.04 13.62
N MET A 77 7.10 -4.11 12.76
CA MET A 77 8.49 -3.74 12.51
C MET A 77 8.72 -2.24 12.71
N THR A 78 9.95 -1.89 13.12
CA THR A 78 10.42 -0.50 13.09
C THR A 78 10.75 -0.06 11.66
N PRO A 79 10.84 1.26 11.40
CA PRO A 79 11.34 1.76 10.13
C PRO A 79 12.72 1.22 9.77
N GLU A 80 13.61 1.11 10.76
CA GLU A 80 14.99 0.62 10.57
C GLU A 80 15.00 -0.85 10.15
N GLU A 81 14.21 -1.70 10.81
CA GLU A 81 14.04 -3.12 10.45
C GLU A 81 13.42 -3.29 9.06
N SER A 82 12.46 -2.41 8.73
CA SER A 82 11.82 -2.39 7.42
C SER A 82 12.82 -2.06 6.30
N ILE A 83 13.68 -1.06 6.52
CA ILE A 83 14.74 -0.66 5.57
C ILE A 83 15.75 -1.79 5.38
N GLN A 84 16.18 -2.45 6.46
CA GLN A 84 17.11 -3.59 6.37
C GLN A 84 16.56 -4.73 5.50
N SER A 85 15.24 -4.89 5.43
CA SER A 85 14.60 -5.91 4.60
C SER A 85 14.67 -5.58 3.10
N VAL A 86 14.80 -4.30 2.74
CA VAL A 86 14.86 -3.82 1.35
C VAL A 86 16.30 -3.79 0.81
N VAL A 87 17.28 -3.43 1.64
CA VAL A 87 18.67 -3.15 1.23
C VAL A 87 19.58 -4.39 1.31
N LYS A 88 19.04 -5.58 1.03
CA LYS A 88 19.84 -6.82 1.06
C LYS A 88 20.96 -6.84 0.02
#